data_AF-A0AAV0PPF1-F1
#
_entry.id   AF-A0AAV0PPF1-F1
#
_cell.length_a   1.000
_cell.length_b   1.000
_cell.length_c   1.000
_cell.angle_alpha   90.00
_cell.angle_beta   90.00
_cell.angle_gamma   90.00
#
_symmetry.space_group_name_H-M   'P 1'
#
loop_
_entity.id
_entity.type
_entity.pdbx_description
1 polymer ?
#
loop_
_entity_poly.entity_id
_entity_poly.type
_entity_poly.pdbx_seq_one_letter_code
_entity_poly.pdbx_strand_id
1 'polypeptide(L)'
;MHKVIVHQQRYLFHFLSLLQLKMTCFKFNLSSYYQSLCRPVQLSKQGILLEVAIEAAATAVVNLKDPLNEWDSKVGDGDCGSTMYRGATAILEDMKKYYPLNDAAETVNEMGSSISRVMGGTSGIIYTILCKAAYAYLKAKAQPDVTSHQWAEAMEASITAVSKYGGAIAGFRTLLDALIPASQALQQSLKAGEDSVTAFVLSSEAALAGAESTKLMQAQAGRSSYVSPEIVASVPDPGAMAAAAWYRAAALAVRNTLESSLSAASSAP
;
A
#
# COMPACT_ATOMS: atom_id res chain seq x y z
N MET A 1 60.45 -31.11 -5.19
CA MET A 1 58.98 -31.24 -5.07
C MET A 1 58.40 -30.76 -3.74
N HIS A 2 59.13 -30.76 -2.61
CA HIS A 2 58.60 -30.33 -1.30
C HIS A 2 58.31 -28.81 -1.14
N LYS A 3 58.97 -27.91 -1.89
CA LYS A 3 58.76 -26.45 -1.76
C LYS A 3 57.49 -25.90 -2.46
N VAL A 4 56.90 -26.65 -3.39
CA VAL A 4 55.70 -26.22 -4.15
C VAL A 4 54.41 -26.49 -3.37
N ILE A 5 54.39 -27.53 -2.53
CA ILE A 5 53.22 -27.95 -1.76
C ILE A 5 52.95 -26.98 -0.60
N VAL A 6 54.00 -26.47 0.06
CA VAL A 6 53.84 -25.52 1.19
C VAL A 6 53.33 -24.15 0.72
N HIS A 7 53.68 -23.74 -0.51
CA HIS A 7 53.23 -22.45 -1.06
C HIS A 7 51.75 -22.50 -1.48
N GLN A 8 51.27 -23.63 -2.01
CA GLN A 8 49.86 -23.87 -2.36
C GLN A 8 48.95 -23.91 -1.11
N GLN A 9 49.42 -24.50 0.00
CA GLN A 9 48.63 -24.56 1.24
C GLN A 9 48.42 -23.19 1.91
N ARG A 10 49.39 -22.28 1.83
CA ARG A 10 49.23 -20.90 2.36
C ARG A 10 48.20 -20.09 1.57
N TYR A 11 48.14 -20.25 0.25
CA TYR A 11 47.10 -19.60 -0.57
C TYR A 11 45.71 -20.15 -0.25
N LEU A 12 45.58 -21.46 -0.04
CA LEU A 12 44.30 -22.08 0.32
C LEU A 12 43.78 -21.58 1.68
N PHE A 13 44.66 -21.43 2.68
CA PHE A 13 44.29 -20.88 3.99
C PHE A 13 43.90 -19.39 3.93
N HIS A 14 44.59 -18.59 3.11
CA HIS A 14 44.22 -17.17 2.93
C HIS A 14 42.91 -17.02 2.15
N PHE A 15 42.66 -17.88 1.16
CA PHE A 15 41.41 -17.91 0.39
C PHE A 15 40.23 -18.39 1.25
N LEU A 16 40.41 -19.41 2.09
CA LEU A 16 39.42 -19.88 3.06
C LEU A 16 39.12 -18.83 4.14
N SER A 17 40.13 -18.09 4.60
CA SER A 17 39.95 -16.96 5.52
C SER A 17 39.15 -15.81 4.89
N LEU A 18 39.44 -15.43 3.65
CA LEU A 18 38.68 -14.43 2.90
C LEU A 18 37.24 -14.88 2.59
N LEU A 19 37.04 -16.17 2.33
CA LEU A 19 35.70 -16.75 2.14
C LEU A 19 34.91 -16.73 3.45
N GLN A 20 35.54 -17.08 4.57
CA GLN A 20 34.92 -16.98 5.89
C GLN A 20 34.63 -15.51 6.26
N LEU A 21 35.53 -14.57 6.01
CA LEU A 21 35.28 -13.14 6.26
C LEU A 21 34.09 -12.60 5.43
N LYS A 22 33.99 -12.98 4.15
CA LYS A 22 32.85 -12.62 3.28
C LYS A 22 31.54 -13.28 3.74
N MET A 23 31.58 -14.54 4.17
CA MET A 23 30.40 -15.22 4.72
C MET A 23 29.96 -14.64 6.06
N THR A 24 30.90 -14.20 6.91
CA THR A 24 30.57 -13.55 8.19
C THR A 24 30.00 -12.15 7.96
N CYS A 25 30.53 -11.38 7.02
CA CYS A 25 29.97 -10.08 6.63
C CYS A 25 28.57 -10.23 5.99
N PHE A 26 28.35 -11.27 5.18
CA PHE A 26 27.03 -11.62 4.62
C PHE A 26 26.04 -12.09 5.70
N LYS A 27 26.48 -12.87 6.69
CA LYS A 27 25.66 -13.27 7.85
C LYS A 27 25.32 -12.09 8.78
N PHE A 28 26.25 -11.15 8.98
CA PHE A 28 25.99 -9.94 9.77
C PHE A 28 24.95 -9.04 9.07
N ASN A 29 25.02 -8.94 7.74
CA ASN A 29 24.03 -8.23 6.92
C ASN A 29 22.66 -8.94 6.90
N LEU A 30 22.64 -10.27 6.82
CA LEU A 30 21.39 -11.04 6.92
C LEU A 30 20.73 -10.85 8.30
N SER A 31 21.49 -10.93 9.39
CA SER A 31 20.91 -10.77 10.74
C SER A 31 20.25 -9.39 10.90
N SER A 32 20.91 -8.31 10.44
CA SER A 32 20.33 -6.97 10.45
C SER A 32 19.12 -6.83 9.53
N TYR A 33 19.15 -7.46 8.35
CA TYR A 33 18.07 -7.44 7.37
C TYR A 33 16.82 -8.22 7.86
N TYR A 34 17.01 -9.40 8.46
CA TYR A 34 15.90 -10.14 9.07
C TYR A 34 15.35 -9.43 10.31
N GLN A 35 16.20 -8.72 11.06
CA GLN A 35 15.77 -7.92 12.21
C GLN A 35 15.00 -6.66 11.79
N SER A 36 15.23 -6.13 10.58
CA SER A 36 14.42 -5.06 9.98
C SER A 36 13.12 -5.54 9.32
N LEU A 37 12.89 -6.85 9.21
CA LEU A 37 11.67 -7.44 8.62
C LEU A 37 10.71 -8.01 9.67
N CYS A 38 10.98 -7.74 10.95
CA CYS A 38 10.14 -8.16 12.07
C CYS A 38 9.38 -6.95 12.62
N ARG A 39 8.21 -7.20 13.21
CA ARG A 39 7.47 -6.16 13.92
C ARG A 39 8.37 -5.51 14.99
N PRO A 40 8.53 -4.17 14.99
CA PRO A 40 9.38 -3.49 15.95
C PRO A 40 8.80 -3.56 17.37
N VAL A 41 9.69 -3.58 18.38
CA VAL A 41 9.29 -3.61 19.81
C VAL A 41 8.62 -2.30 20.23
N GLN A 42 9.08 -1.16 19.70
CA GLN A 42 8.50 0.15 19.94
C GLN A 42 8.28 0.86 18.60
N LEU A 43 7.10 1.47 18.45
CA LEU A 43 6.75 2.22 17.25
C LEU A 43 7.19 3.67 17.35
N SER A 44 7.72 4.20 16.25
CA SER A 44 7.94 5.63 16.07
C SER A 44 6.59 6.35 15.92
N LYS A 45 6.59 7.69 15.97
CA LYS A 45 5.38 8.47 15.70
C LYS A 45 4.80 8.14 14.32
N GLN A 46 5.65 8.01 13.30
CA GLN A 46 5.20 7.62 11.96
C GLN A 46 4.71 6.16 11.92
N GLY A 47 5.36 5.25 12.65
CA GLY A 47 4.93 3.85 12.72
C GLY A 47 3.56 3.67 13.39
N ILE A 48 3.26 4.46 14.42
CA ILE A 48 1.91 4.50 15.04
C ILE A 48 0.89 4.99 14.01
N LEU A 49 1.16 6.10 13.31
CA LEU A 49 0.25 6.65 12.30
C LEU A 49 0.03 5.68 11.14
N LEU A 50 1.07 4.96 10.73
CA LEU A 50 0.99 3.95 9.68
C LEU A 50 0.17 2.74 10.14
N GLU A 51 0.37 2.26 11.37
CA GLU A 51 -0.41 1.17 11.94
C GLU A 51 -1.90 1.50 11.99
N VAL A 52 -2.28 2.65 12.56
CA VAL A 52 -3.70 3.04 12.66
C VAL A 52 -4.32 3.27 11.29
N ALA A 53 -3.56 3.79 10.32
CA ALA A 53 -4.02 3.97 8.95
C ALA A 53 -4.30 2.62 8.27
N ILE A 54 -3.39 1.66 8.38
CA ILE A 54 -3.53 0.31 7.80
C ILE A 54 -4.68 -0.44 8.48
N GLU A 55 -4.77 -0.39 9.81
CA GLU A 55 -5.83 -1.05 10.55
C GLU A 55 -7.23 -0.52 10.16
N ALA A 56 -7.39 0.80 10.09
CA ALA A 56 -8.64 1.42 9.69
C ALA A 56 -9.00 1.11 8.22
N ALA A 57 -8.02 1.21 7.31
CA ALA A 57 -8.18 0.88 5.90
C ALA A 57 -8.66 -0.55 5.68
N ALA A 58 -7.97 -1.52 6.29
CA ALA A 58 -8.33 -2.94 6.14
C ALA A 58 -9.66 -3.27 6.83
N THR A 59 -9.94 -2.69 8.01
CA THR A 59 -11.22 -2.89 8.71
C THR A 59 -12.39 -2.35 7.89
N ALA A 60 -12.24 -1.18 7.27
CA ALA A 60 -13.28 -0.61 6.39
C ALA A 60 -13.59 -1.54 5.22
N VAL A 61 -12.58 -2.14 4.60
CA VAL A 61 -12.75 -3.09 3.50
C VAL A 61 -13.42 -4.38 3.96
N VAL A 62 -13.03 -4.92 5.12
CA VAL A 62 -13.65 -6.10 5.72
C VAL A 62 -15.16 -5.86 5.90
N ASN A 63 -15.54 -4.69 6.42
CA ASN A 63 -16.95 -4.33 6.64
C ASN A 63 -17.72 -4.08 5.33
N LEU A 64 -17.03 -3.74 4.24
CA LEU A 64 -17.64 -3.47 2.94
C LEU A 64 -17.82 -4.72 2.06
N LYS A 65 -17.42 -5.91 2.55
CA LYS A 65 -17.44 -7.16 1.78
C LYS A 65 -18.78 -7.42 1.08
N ASP A 66 -19.88 -7.45 1.83
CA ASP A 66 -21.17 -7.86 1.28
C ASP A 66 -21.74 -6.81 0.30
N PRO A 67 -21.73 -5.49 0.61
CA PRO A 67 -22.07 -4.47 -0.38
C PRO A 67 -21.24 -4.52 -1.67
N LEU A 68 -19.93 -4.78 -1.56
CA LEU A 68 -19.06 -4.89 -2.74
C LEU A 68 -19.43 -6.09 -3.61
N ASN A 69 -19.71 -7.25 -3.01
CA ASN A 69 -20.20 -8.41 -3.75
C ASN A 69 -21.58 -8.15 -4.37
N GLU A 70 -22.46 -7.42 -3.68
CA GLU A 70 -23.78 -7.07 -4.23
C GLU A 70 -23.64 -6.19 -5.49
N TRP A 71 -22.84 -5.13 -5.45
CA TRP A 71 -22.60 -4.30 -6.63
C TRP A 71 -21.92 -5.08 -7.74
N ASP A 72 -20.88 -5.85 -7.41
CA ASP A 72 -20.14 -6.65 -8.39
C ASP A 72 -20.97 -7.78 -9.00
N SER A 73 -21.99 -8.30 -8.30
CA SER A 73 -22.92 -9.29 -8.88
C SER A 73 -23.76 -8.73 -10.03
N LYS A 74 -23.93 -7.41 -10.08
CA LYS A 74 -24.67 -6.72 -11.15
C LYS A 74 -23.77 -6.37 -12.33
N VAL A 75 -22.50 -6.04 -12.08
CA VAL A 75 -21.57 -5.49 -13.10
C VAL A 75 -20.31 -6.31 -13.32
N GLY A 76 -20.24 -7.52 -12.77
CA GLY A 76 -19.05 -8.36 -12.73
C GLY A 76 -19.42 -9.81 -12.39
N ASP A 77 -18.55 -10.50 -11.65
CA ASP A 77 -18.75 -11.90 -11.23
C ASP A 77 -19.13 -12.06 -9.75
N GLY A 78 -19.36 -10.96 -9.04
CA GLY A 78 -19.86 -10.96 -7.67
C GLY A 78 -18.85 -11.39 -6.62
N ASP A 79 -17.55 -11.27 -6.93
CA ASP A 79 -16.46 -11.72 -6.05
C ASP A 79 -15.58 -10.58 -5.51
N CYS A 80 -15.78 -9.34 -5.98
CA CYS A 80 -14.95 -8.19 -5.62
C CYS A 80 -14.81 -8.04 -4.10
N GLY A 81 -15.91 -8.05 -3.36
CA GLY A 81 -15.90 -7.94 -1.90
C GLY A 81 -15.20 -9.10 -1.21
N SER A 82 -15.42 -10.33 -1.67
CA SER A 82 -14.74 -11.53 -1.15
C SER A 82 -13.23 -11.48 -1.41
N THR A 83 -12.81 -10.98 -2.58
CA THR A 83 -11.39 -10.81 -2.93
C THR A 83 -10.75 -9.72 -2.08
N MET A 84 -11.39 -8.57 -1.92
CA MET A 84 -10.93 -7.49 -1.06
C MET A 84 -10.86 -7.90 0.42
N TYR A 85 -11.86 -8.63 0.92
CA TYR A 85 -11.90 -9.18 2.28
C TYR A 85 -10.70 -10.08 2.59
N ARG A 86 -10.34 -10.99 1.66
CA ARG A 86 -9.17 -11.87 1.83
C ARG A 86 -7.88 -11.08 1.99
N GLY A 87 -7.67 -10.08 1.13
CA GLY A 87 -6.50 -9.19 1.20
C GLY A 87 -6.44 -8.41 2.50
N ALA A 88 -7.54 -7.74 2.87
CA ALA A 88 -7.61 -6.94 4.09
C ALA A 88 -7.41 -7.79 5.36
N THR A 89 -8.00 -8.99 5.42
CA THR A 89 -7.81 -9.92 6.55
C THR A 89 -6.35 -10.34 6.66
N ALA A 90 -5.71 -10.71 5.54
CA ALA A 90 -4.29 -11.08 5.54
C ALA A 90 -3.39 -9.93 5.99
N ILE A 91 -3.67 -8.69 5.58
CA ILE A 91 -2.94 -7.51 6.04
C ILE A 91 -3.06 -7.34 7.56
N LEU A 92 -4.27 -7.45 8.13
CA LEU A 92 -4.50 -7.32 9.57
C LEU A 92 -3.78 -8.42 10.37
N GLU A 93 -3.77 -9.65 9.87
CA GLU A 93 -3.10 -10.78 10.49
C GLU A 93 -1.57 -10.67 10.42
N ASP A 94 -1.04 -10.34 9.25
CA ASP A 94 0.40 -10.26 8.99
C ASP A 94 1.01 -9.03 9.67
N MET A 95 0.30 -7.89 9.71
CA MET A 95 0.76 -6.66 10.38
C MET A 95 1.04 -6.84 11.86
N LYS A 96 0.21 -7.62 12.55
CA LYS A 96 0.38 -7.90 13.99
C LYS A 96 1.63 -8.72 14.30
N LYS A 97 2.18 -9.43 13.31
CA LYS A 97 3.26 -10.39 13.49
C LYS A 97 4.57 -9.95 12.83
N TYR A 98 4.50 -9.38 11.64
CA TYR A 98 5.64 -9.31 10.72
C TYR A 98 5.95 -7.89 10.24
N TYR A 99 4.98 -6.97 10.16
CA TYR A 99 5.23 -5.72 9.44
C TYR A 99 6.24 -4.81 10.16
N PRO A 100 7.27 -4.33 9.44
CA PRO A 100 8.28 -3.44 10.00
C PRO A 100 7.76 -2.00 10.04
N LEU A 101 6.76 -1.72 10.86
CA LEU A 101 5.98 -0.47 10.86
C LEU A 101 6.80 0.84 11.00
N ASN A 102 8.05 0.76 11.47
CA ASN A 102 8.97 1.92 11.52
C ASN A 102 9.71 2.17 10.19
N ASP A 103 9.62 1.26 9.23
CA ASP A 103 10.09 1.39 7.85
C ASP A 103 8.85 1.37 6.93
N ALA A 104 8.42 2.56 6.52
CA ALA A 104 7.25 2.72 5.67
C ALA A 104 7.39 2.02 4.32
N ALA A 105 8.60 2.02 3.74
CA ALA A 105 8.83 1.37 2.45
C ALA A 105 8.65 -0.15 2.59
N GLU A 106 9.34 -0.77 3.54
CA GLU A 106 9.22 -2.22 3.77
C GLU A 106 7.82 -2.61 4.25
N THR A 107 7.14 -1.77 5.03
CA THR A 107 5.74 -2.03 5.43
C THR A 107 4.82 -2.11 4.21
N VAL A 108 4.93 -1.17 3.26
CA VAL A 108 4.15 -1.20 2.02
C VAL A 108 4.54 -2.39 1.13
N ASN A 109 5.82 -2.78 1.15
CA ASN A 109 6.30 -3.98 0.47
C ASN A 109 5.64 -5.25 1.01
N GLU A 110 5.55 -5.38 2.33
CA GLU A 110 4.90 -6.50 3.02
C GLU A 110 3.39 -6.52 2.80
N MET A 111 2.72 -5.35 2.74
CA MET A 111 1.32 -5.27 2.31
C MET A 111 1.12 -5.88 0.91
N GLY A 112 1.99 -5.55 -0.04
CA GLY A 112 1.98 -6.13 -1.37
C GLY A 112 2.22 -7.65 -1.36
N SER A 113 3.08 -8.14 -0.47
CA SER A 113 3.33 -9.58 -0.28
C SER A 113 2.10 -10.29 0.28
N SER A 114 1.45 -9.76 1.32
CA SER A 114 0.19 -10.29 1.87
C SER A 114 -0.92 -10.34 0.80
N ILE A 115 -1.08 -9.26 0.04
CA ILE A 115 -2.07 -9.14 -1.05
C ILE A 115 -1.82 -10.18 -2.13
N SER A 116 -0.61 -10.23 -2.69
CA SER A 116 -0.27 -11.13 -3.80
C SER A 116 -0.44 -12.61 -3.45
N ARG A 117 -0.28 -12.96 -2.17
CA ARG A 117 -0.45 -14.32 -1.65
C ARG A 117 -1.90 -14.78 -1.63
N VAL A 118 -2.87 -13.88 -1.40
CA VAL A 118 -4.26 -14.28 -1.07
C VAL A 118 -5.32 -13.73 -2.03
N MET A 119 -5.05 -12.62 -2.71
CA MET A 119 -5.99 -12.01 -3.65
C MET A 119 -5.81 -12.61 -5.05
N GLY A 120 -6.90 -13.13 -5.60
CA GLY A 120 -6.95 -13.62 -6.97
C GLY A 120 -7.35 -12.54 -7.98
N GLY A 121 -7.35 -12.92 -9.26
CA GLY A 121 -7.86 -12.10 -10.36
C GLY A 121 -7.08 -10.81 -10.60
N THR A 122 -7.68 -9.92 -11.40
CA THR A 122 -7.08 -8.64 -11.77
C THR A 122 -6.84 -7.75 -10.55
N SER A 123 -7.75 -7.76 -9.57
CA SER A 123 -7.64 -6.96 -8.35
C SER A 123 -6.37 -7.27 -7.56
N GLY A 124 -6.02 -8.56 -7.37
CA GLY A 124 -4.81 -8.95 -6.66
C GLY A 124 -3.54 -8.44 -7.33
N ILE A 125 -3.47 -8.54 -8.67
CA ILE A 125 -2.33 -8.03 -9.46
C ILE A 125 -2.26 -6.51 -9.37
N ILE A 126 -3.38 -5.79 -9.54
CA ILE A 126 -3.39 -4.32 -9.49
C ILE A 126 -2.96 -3.80 -8.12
N TYR A 127 -3.49 -4.34 -7.03
CA TYR A 127 -3.08 -3.89 -5.69
C TYR A 127 -1.63 -4.26 -5.38
N THR A 128 -1.13 -5.39 -5.91
CA THR A 128 0.30 -5.75 -5.81
C THR A 128 1.17 -4.74 -6.55
N ILE A 129 0.79 -4.34 -7.77
CA ILE A 129 1.50 -3.31 -8.55
C ILE A 129 1.51 -1.98 -7.79
N LEU A 130 0.36 -1.59 -7.23
CA LEU A 130 0.21 -0.39 -6.41
C LEU A 130 1.22 -0.40 -5.25
N CYS A 131 1.26 -1.47 -4.45
CA CYS A 131 2.20 -1.59 -3.33
C CYS A 131 3.67 -1.62 -3.79
N LYS A 132 4.01 -2.38 -4.85
CA LYS A 132 5.41 -2.50 -5.31
C LYS A 132 5.93 -1.18 -5.89
N ALA A 133 5.08 -0.39 -6.55
CA ALA A 133 5.45 0.92 -7.07
C ALA A 133 5.67 1.94 -5.94
N ALA A 134 4.78 1.99 -4.93
CA ALA A 134 4.98 2.81 -3.73
C ALA A 134 6.26 2.41 -2.98
N TYR A 135 6.50 1.11 -2.78
CA TYR A 135 7.74 0.61 -2.18
C TYR A 135 8.97 1.08 -2.94
N ALA A 136 9.01 0.88 -4.27
CA ALA A 136 10.16 1.27 -5.09
C ALA A 136 10.44 2.78 -4.98
N TYR A 137 9.39 3.61 -4.95
CA TYR A 137 9.52 5.04 -4.78
C TYR A 137 10.11 5.41 -3.41
N LEU A 138 9.50 4.91 -2.33
CA LEU A 138 9.90 5.23 -0.96
C LEU A 138 11.32 4.74 -0.67
N LYS A 139 11.66 3.51 -1.11
CA LYS A 139 13.00 2.93 -0.92
C LYS A 139 14.09 3.75 -1.58
N ALA A 140 13.82 4.31 -2.77
CA ALA A 140 14.78 5.12 -3.51
C ALA A 140 15.12 6.46 -2.82
N LYS A 141 14.25 6.96 -1.92
CA LYS A 141 14.49 8.23 -1.21
C LYS A 141 15.39 8.10 0.02
N ALA A 142 15.71 6.87 0.44
CA ALA A 142 16.72 6.52 1.47
C ALA A 142 16.72 7.43 2.72
N GLN A 143 15.54 7.72 3.27
CA GLN A 143 15.37 8.55 4.46
C GLN A 143 14.66 7.76 5.57
N PRO A 144 15.02 7.99 6.84
CA PRO A 144 14.41 7.29 7.98
C PRO A 144 12.94 7.66 8.19
N ASP A 145 12.56 8.89 7.82
CA ASP A 145 11.18 9.40 7.92
C ASP A 145 10.65 9.74 6.53
N VAL A 146 9.37 9.43 6.29
CA VAL A 146 8.69 9.76 5.04
C VAL A 146 7.86 11.03 5.21
N THR A 147 8.06 12.01 4.33
CA THR A 147 7.30 13.26 4.31
C THR A 147 5.95 13.10 3.61
N SER A 148 5.02 14.02 3.85
CA SER A 148 3.72 14.04 3.14
C SER A 148 3.88 14.16 1.62
N HIS A 149 4.86 14.94 1.14
CA HIS A 149 5.19 15.03 -0.28
C HIS A 149 5.67 13.69 -0.83
N GLN A 150 6.54 12.97 -0.10
CA GLN A 150 7.01 11.65 -0.54
C GLN A 150 5.86 10.62 -0.61
N TRP A 151 4.89 10.67 0.32
CA TRP A 151 3.68 9.86 0.23
C TRP A 151 2.82 10.22 -0.99
N ALA A 152 2.66 11.51 -1.29
CA ALA A 152 1.91 11.96 -2.46
C ALA A 152 2.57 11.53 -3.79
N GLU A 153 3.90 11.62 -3.87
CA GLU A 153 4.66 11.17 -5.04
C GLU A 153 4.67 9.63 -5.16
N ALA A 154 4.71 8.90 -4.04
CA ALA A 154 4.57 7.44 -4.03
C ALA A 154 3.18 7.00 -4.54
N MET A 155 2.13 7.73 -4.17
CA MET A 155 0.76 7.49 -4.65
C MET A 155 0.67 7.73 -6.17
N GLU A 156 1.25 8.82 -6.67
CA GLU A 156 1.31 9.11 -8.10
C GLU A 156 2.08 8.03 -8.89
N ALA A 157 3.24 7.59 -8.37
CA ALA A 157 4.02 6.51 -8.95
C ALA A 157 3.21 5.20 -9.01
N SER A 158 2.42 4.93 -7.97
CA SER A 158 1.56 3.75 -7.91
C SER A 158 0.42 3.79 -8.92
N ILE A 159 -0.27 4.92 -9.03
CA ILE A 159 -1.33 5.15 -10.01
C ILE A 159 -0.78 5.04 -11.44
N THR A 160 0.40 5.62 -11.69
CA THR A 160 1.08 5.53 -12.99
C THR A 160 1.40 4.09 -13.35
N ALA A 161 1.91 3.30 -12.40
CA ALA A 161 2.20 1.89 -12.62
C ALA A 161 0.91 1.09 -12.88
N VAL A 162 -0.14 1.28 -12.09
CA VAL A 162 -1.43 0.61 -12.29
C VAL A 162 -2.03 0.96 -13.66
N SER A 163 -2.01 2.23 -14.07
CA SER A 163 -2.49 2.64 -15.38
C SER A 163 -1.67 1.99 -16.52
N LYS A 164 -0.34 2.00 -16.41
CA LYS A 164 0.56 1.40 -17.40
C LYS A 164 0.36 -0.10 -17.56
N TYR A 165 0.30 -0.85 -16.46
CA TYR A 165 0.25 -2.31 -16.50
C TYR A 165 -1.18 -2.87 -16.57
N GLY A 166 -2.17 -2.14 -16.06
CA GLY A 166 -3.59 -2.48 -16.13
C GLY A 166 -4.29 -1.98 -17.39
N GLY A 167 -3.71 -1.01 -18.11
CA GLY A 167 -4.25 -0.46 -19.36
C GLY A 167 -5.45 0.46 -19.20
N ALA A 168 -5.86 0.77 -17.96
CA ALA A 168 -6.96 1.68 -17.66
C ALA A 168 -6.46 3.11 -17.43
N ILE A 169 -7.31 4.08 -17.75
CA ILE A 169 -7.09 5.52 -17.50
C ILE A 169 -8.33 6.12 -16.82
N ALA A 170 -8.28 7.40 -16.47
CA ALA A 170 -9.45 8.10 -15.94
C ALA A 170 -10.64 7.99 -16.91
N GLY A 171 -11.83 7.76 -16.36
CA GLY A 171 -13.09 7.56 -17.09
C GLY A 171 -13.35 6.12 -17.53
N PHE A 172 -12.45 5.17 -17.25
CA PHE A 172 -12.63 3.77 -17.66
C PHE A 172 -13.51 2.95 -16.71
N ARG A 173 -14.00 3.58 -15.64
CA ARG A 173 -14.84 2.98 -14.60
C ARG A 173 -14.08 1.90 -13.83
N THR A 174 -13.03 2.29 -13.12
CA THR A 174 -12.15 1.41 -12.34
C THR A 174 -11.71 2.09 -11.04
N LEU A 175 -10.92 1.40 -10.22
CA LEU A 175 -10.30 2.01 -9.02
C LEU A 175 -9.47 3.27 -9.29
N LEU A 176 -8.98 3.46 -10.52
CA LEU A 176 -8.28 4.69 -10.91
C LEU A 176 -9.17 5.93 -10.84
N ASP A 177 -10.49 5.77 -11.03
CA ASP A 177 -11.44 6.87 -10.93
C ASP A 177 -11.63 7.38 -9.50
N ALA A 178 -11.24 6.59 -8.50
CA ALA A 178 -11.10 7.06 -7.12
C ALA A 178 -9.68 7.62 -6.86
N LEU A 179 -8.64 6.91 -7.27
CA LEU A 179 -7.27 7.24 -6.88
C LEU A 179 -6.67 8.43 -7.62
N ILE A 180 -7.04 8.67 -8.89
CA ILE A 180 -6.53 9.81 -9.67
C ILE A 180 -7.00 11.14 -9.05
N PRO A 181 -8.32 11.37 -8.81
CA PRO A 181 -8.77 12.58 -8.13
C PRO A 181 -8.15 12.76 -6.75
N ALA A 182 -7.99 11.68 -5.99
CA ALA A 182 -7.34 11.71 -4.68
C ALA A 182 -5.89 12.19 -4.76
N SER A 183 -5.09 11.61 -5.66
CA SER A 183 -3.69 12.01 -5.85
C SER A 183 -3.58 13.47 -6.30
N GLN A 184 -4.46 13.93 -7.18
CA GLN A 184 -4.48 15.33 -7.63
C GLN A 184 -4.79 16.29 -6.48
N ALA A 185 -5.83 16.02 -5.70
CA ALA A 185 -6.23 16.83 -4.55
C ALA A 185 -5.15 16.85 -3.46
N LEU A 186 -4.50 15.71 -3.20
CA LEU A 186 -3.41 15.61 -2.23
C LEU A 186 -2.23 16.49 -2.66
N GLN A 187 -1.79 16.37 -3.91
CA GLN A 187 -0.67 17.17 -4.41
C GLN A 187 -0.99 18.66 -4.46
N GLN A 188 -2.20 19.04 -4.88
CA GLN A 188 -2.62 20.43 -4.95
C GLN A 188 -2.64 21.06 -3.57
N SER A 189 -3.24 20.39 -2.58
CA SER A 189 -3.30 20.88 -1.20
C SER A 189 -1.89 21.02 -0.60
N LEU A 190 -1.04 20.01 -0.75
CA LEU A 190 0.34 20.11 -0.23
C LEU A 190 1.16 21.20 -0.92
N LYS A 191 0.94 21.46 -2.22
CA LYS A 191 1.62 22.54 -2.96
C LYS A 191 1.14 23.93 -2.53
N ALA A 192 -0.12 24.05 -2.10
CA ALA A 192 -0.69 25.31 -1.62
C ALA A 192 -0.32 25.63 -0.16
N GLY A 193 0.30 24.67 0.56
CA GLY A 193 0.85 24.87 1.90
C GLY A 193 -0.08 24.41 3.02
N GLU A 194 -1.19 23.76 2.69
CA GLU A 194 -2.11 23.14 3.63
C GLU A 194 -1.40 22.07 4.45
N ASP A 195 -1.83 21.93 5.71
CA ASP A 195 -1.28 20.91 6.59
C ASP A 195 -1.56 19.50 6.04
N SER A 196 -0.65 18.56 6.33
CA SER A 196 -0.67 17.22 5.74
C SER A 196 -1.91 16.41 6.10
N VAL A 197 -2.53 16.67 7.25
CA VAL A 197 -3.72 15.96 7.70
C VAL A 197 -4.94 16.45 6.94
N THR A 198 -5.12 17.76 6.85
CA THR A 198 -6.17 18.39 6.04
C THR A 198 -6.04 17.99 4.57
N ALA A 199 -4.83 18.03 4.01
CA ALA A 199 -4.57 17.59 2.64
C ALA A 199 -4.97 16.13 2.39
N PHE A 200 -4.69 15.22 3.34
CA PHE A 200 -5.07 13.81 3.24
C PHE A 200 -6.59 13.60 3.39
N VAL A 201 -7.26 14.37 4.23
CA VAL A 201 -8.72 14.32 4.33
C VAL A 201 -9.37 14.83 3.04
N LEU A 202 -8.95 15.98 2.52
CA LEU A 202 -9.46 16.53 1.26
C LEU A 202 -9.24 15.58 0.09
N SER A 203 -8.08 14.93 0.01
CA SER A 203 -7.82 13.92 -1.01
C SER A 203 -8.74 12.71 -0.86
N SER A 204 -9.09 12.33 0.36
CA SER A 204 -10.00 11.21 0.59
C SER A 204 -11.46 11.51 0.21
N GLU A 205 -11.90 12.77 0.37
CA GLU A 205 -13.21 13.21 -0.13
C GLU A 205 -13.23 13.21 -1.67
N ALA A 206 -12.13 13.62 -2.31
CA ALA A 206 -11.98 13.52 -3.77
C ALA A 206 -12.00 12.06 -4.24
N ALA A 207 -11.42 11.12 -3.47
CA ALA A 207 -11.49 9.70 -3.76
C ALA A 207 -12.93 9.18 -3.77
N LEU A 208 -13.73 9.57 -2.76
CA LEU A 208 -15.12 9.16 -2.66
C LEU A 208 -15.95 9.74 -3.80
N ALA A 209 -15.83 11.05 -4.06
CA ALA A 209 -16.54 11.69 -5.17
C ALA A 209 -16.20 11.05 -6.53
N GLY A 210 -14.92 10.72 -6.74
CA GLY A 210 -14.45 9.98 -7.90
C GLY A 210 -15.11 8.60 -8.02
N ALA A 211 -15.11 7.82 -6.94
CA ALA A 211 -15.75 6.51 -6.91
C ALA A 211 -17.26 6.58 -7.16
N GLU A 212 -17.97 7.55 -6.58
CA GLU A 212 -19.41 7.72 -6.80
C GLU A 212 -19.74 8.11 -8.25
N SER A 213 -18.88 8.93 -8.87
CA SER A 213 -19.06 9.38 -10.26
C SER A 213 -18.99 8.26 -11.29
N THR A 214 -18.47 7.08 -10.93
CA THR A 214 -18.39 5.90 -11.80
C THR A 214 -19.75 5.39 -12.29
N LYS A 215 -20.85 5.74 -11.59
CA LYS A 215 -22.22 5.49 -12.06
C LYS A 215 -22.56 6.20 -13.37
N LEU A 216 -21.87 7.31 -13.65
CA LEU A 216 -22.07 8.14 -14.84
C LEU A 216 -21.09 7.79 -15.96
N MET A 217 -20.25 6.77 -15.78
CA MET A 217 -19.19 6.39 -16.72
C MET A 217 -19.57 5.15 -17.51
N GLN A 218 -19.13 5.10 -18.76
CA GLN A 218 -19.14 3.87 -19.55
C GLN A 218 -17.94 3.00 -19.15
N ALA A 219 -18.19 1.74 -18.84
CA ALA A 219 -17.12 0.79 -18.55
C ALA A 219 -16.29 0.50 -19.80
N GLN A 220 -14.99 0.75 -19.72
CA GLN A 220 -14.03 0.48 -20.81
C GLN A 220 -12.95 -0.54 -20.42
N ALA A 221 -12.95 -0.98 -19.17
CA ALA A 221 -12.04 -2.00 -18.65
C ALA A 221 -12.75 -2.94 -17.68
N GLY A 222 -12.12 -4.09 -17.42
CA GLY A 222 -12.62 -5.09 -16.48
C GLY A 222 -13.92 -5.76 -16.93
N ARG A 223 -14.51 -6.56 -16.03
CA ARG A 223 -15.73 -7.33 -16.33
C ARG A 223 -16.95 -6.45 -16.62
N SER A 224 -16.98 -5.24 -16.06
CA SER A 224 -18.07 -4.29 -16.29
C SER A 224 -18.17 -3.82 -17.74
N SER A 225 -17.08 -3.92 -18.53
CA SER A 225 -17.11 -3.59 -19.96
C SER A 225 -17.97 -4.55 -20.80
N TYR A 226 -18.37 -5.70 -20.27
CA TYR A 226 -19.24 -6.68 -20.93
C TYR A 226 -20.72 -6.49 -20.60
N VAL A 227 -21.05 -5.56 -19.69
CA VAL A 227 -22.39 -5.37 -19.14
C VAL A 227 -23.08 -4.19 -19.82
N SER A 228 -24.41 -4.25 -19.96
CA SER A 228 -25.16 -3.19 -20.65
C SER A 228 -25.07 -1.85 -19.89
N PRO A 229 -25.06 -0.70 -20.60
CA PRO A 229 -24.95 0.62 -19.97
C PRO A 229 -26.02 0.90 -18.89
N GLU A 230 -27.23 0.37 -19.07
CA GLU A 230 -28.34 0.57 -18.14
C GLU A 230 -28.07 -0.10 -16.78
N ILE A 231 -27.48 -1.30 -16.80
CA ILE A 231 -27.11 -2.03 -15.57
C ILE A 231 -25.87 -1.39 -14.95
N VAL A 232 -24.89 -0.99 -15.76
CA VAL A 232 -23.68 -0.29 -15.30
C VAL A 232 -24.02 0.99 -14.55
N ALA A 233 -25.03 1.76 -14.99
CA ALA A 233 -25.48 2.98 -14.35
C ALA A 233 -26.23 2.75 -13.02
N SER A 234 -26.68 1.52 -12.73
CA SER A 234 -27.46 1.22 -11.53
C SER A 234 -26.62 1.17 -10.25
N VAL A 235 -25.31 0.93 -10.36
CA VAL A 235 -24.38 0.78 -9.23
C VAL A 235 -23.02 1.41 -9.52
N PRO A 236 -22.31 1.93 -8.50
CA PRO A 236 -20.96 2.41 -8.70
C PRO A 236 -20.02 1.24 -9.02
N ASP A 237 -18.82 1.54 -9.50
CA ASP A 237 -17.78 0.55 -9.68
C ASP A 237 -17.34 -0.04 -8.32
N PRO A 238 -17.43 -1.37 -8.13
CA PRO A 238 -17.03 -2.00 -6.87
C PRO A 238 -15.56 -1.74 -6.52
N GLY A 239 -14.67 -1.76 -7.51
CA GLY A 239 -13.24 -1.52 -7.32
C GLY A 239 -12.94 -0.08 -6.87
N ALA A 240 -13.61 0.91 -7.47
CA ALA A 240 -13.51 2.31 -7.08
C ALA A 240 -14.08 2.57 -5.69
N MET A 241 -15.23 1.99 -5.35
CA MET A 241 -15.80 2.13 -4.00
C MET A 241 -14.91 1.49 -2.94
N ALA A 242 -14.34 0.32 -3.21
CA ALA A 242 -13.39 -0.30 -2.32
C ALA A 242 -12.16 0.59 -2.13
N ALA A 243 -11.66 1.19 -3.22
CA ALA A 243 -10.50 2.10 -3.20
C ALA A 243 -10.74 3.36 -2.35
N ALA A 244 -11.86 4.03 -2.58
CA ALA A 244 -12.27 5.19 -1.80
C ALA A 244 -12.45 4.85 -0.31
N ALA A 245 -13.06 3.69 0.00
CA ALA A 245 -13.34 3.29 1.37
C ALA A 245 -12.08 3.11 2.21
N TRP A 246 -11.09 2.36 1.72
CA TRP A 246 -9.85 2.15 2.49
C TRP A 246 -9.03 3.44 2.61
N TYR A 247 -8.99 4.26 1.56
CA TYR A 247 -8.22 5.50 1.54
C TYR A 247 -8.83 6.54 2.50
N ARG A 248 -10.16 6.67 2.51
CA ARG A 248 -10.90 7.51 3.47
C ARG A 248 -10.75 7.04 4.90
N ALA A 249 -10.86 5.74 5.16
CA ALA A 249 -10.69 5.21 6.51
C ALA A 249 -9.29 5.50 7.07
N ALA A 250 -8.25 5.34 6.25
CA ALA A 250 -6.88 5.70 6.62
C ALA A 250 -6.75 7.21 6.97
N ALA A 251 -7.26 8.09 6.12
CA ALA A 251 -7.19 9.54 6.33
C ALA A 251 -7.87 9.98 7.64
N LEU A 252 -9.08 9.49 7.88
CA LEU A 252 -9.84 9.83 9.09
C LEU A 252 -9.20 9.26 10.35
N ALA A 253 -8.64 8.05 10.31
CA ALA A 253 -7.94 7.46 11.46
C ALA A 253 -6.68 8.24 11.84
N VAL A 254 -5.89 8.68 10.85
CA VAL A 254 -4.72 9.54 11.08
C VAL A 254 -5.12 10.86 11.73
N ARG A 255 -6.16 11.53 11.21
CA ARG A 255 -6.67 12.77 11.80
C ARG A 255 -7.10 12.57 13.25
N ASN A 256 -7.96 11.58 13.51
CA ASN A 256 -8.51 11.33 14.84
C ASN A 256 -7.39 11.01 15.87
N THR A 257 -6.36 10.28 15.44
CA THR A 257 -5.21 9.93 16.30
C THR A 257 -4.40 11.17 16.70
N LEU A 258 -4.17 12.07 15.75
CA LEU A 258 -3.45 13.32 15.99
C LEU A 258 -4.25 14.30 16.86
N GLU A 259 -5.56 14.43 16.62
CA GLU A 259 -6.46 15.24 17.44
C GLU A 259 -6.53 14.73 18.88
N SER A 260 -6.64 13.40 19.07
CA SER A 260 -6.64 12.77 20.40
C SER A 260 -5.33 13.06 21.14
N SER A 261 -4.19 13.00 20.45
CA SER A 261 -2.88 13.30 21.04
C SER A 261 -2.75 14.77 21.48
N LEU A 262 -3.32 15.71 20.72
CA LEU A 262 -3.36 17.14 21.07
C LEU A 262 -4.28 17.42 22.27
N SER A 263 -5.43 16.75 22.34
CA SER A 263 -6.34 16.87 23.48
C SER A 263 -5.72 16.33 24.78
N ALA A 264 -5.00 15.20 24.70
CA ALA A 264 -4.30 14.63 25.85
C ALA A 264 -3.19 15.57 26.35
N ALA A 265 -2.41 16.17 25.45
CA ALA A 265 -1.34 17.10 25.79
C ALA A 265 -1.82 18.42 26.42
N SER A 266 -3.02 18.89 26.04
CA SER A 266 -3.63 20.11 26.61
C SER A 266 -4.34 19.88 27.95
N SER A 267 -4.61 18.61 28.30
CA SER A 267 -5.23 18.21 29.57
C SER A 267 -4.23 17.78 30.66
N ALA A 268 -2.92 17.77 30.36
CA ALA A 268 -1.87 17.44 31.32
C ALA A 268 -1.62 18.63 32.28
N PRO A 269 -1.70 18.43 33.61
CA PRO A 269 -1.55 19.48 34.61
C PRO A 269 -0.14 20.06 34.71
#